data_AF-A0A0D5MB53-F1
#
_entry.id   AF-A0A0D5MB53-F1
#
_cell.length_a   1.000
_cell.length_b   1.000
_cell.length_c   1.000
_cell.angle_alpha   90.00
_cell.angle_beta   90.00
_cell.angle_gamma   90.00
#
_symmetry.space_group_name_H-M   'P 1'
#
loop_
_entity.id
_entity.type
_entity.pdbx_description
1 polymer ?
#
loop_
_entity_poly.entity_id
_entity_poly.type
_entity_poly.pdbx_seq_one_letter_code
_entity_poly.pdbx_strand_id
1 'polypeptide(L)' 'MNEQINTDEVLAMNGQDISSLSVEQRQKLNQAIEKSRLYGLAISVTNKATSEDLAIASSAEDAERIMAEAGSVISVRKQ' A
#
# COMPACT_ATOMS: atom_id res chain seq x y z
N MET A 1 17.73 -13.50 -14.37
CA MET A 1 17.64 -14.01 -12.98
C MET A 1 16.25 -13.67 -12.47
N ASN A 2 15.46 -14.66 -12.03
CA ASN A 2 14.23 -14.37 -11.31
C ASN A 2 14.64 -13.92 -9.91
N GLU A 3 14.56 -12.62 -9.62
CA GLU A 3 14.63 -12.15 -8.23
C GLU A 3 13.46 -12.79 -7.47
N GLN A 4 13.83 -13.74 -6.59
CA GLN A 4 12.88 -14.40 -5.71
C GLN A 4 12.47 -13.38 -4.65
N ILE A 5 11.20 -13.01 -4.64
CA ILE A 5 10.68 -12.09 -3.62
C ILE A 5 10.68 -12.82 -2.29
N ASN A 6 11.27 -12.21 -1.26
CA ASN A 6 11.13 -12.70 0.09
C ASN A 6 9.74 -12.34 0.61
N THR A 7 8.82 -13.30 0.57
CA THR A 7 7.43 -13.10 0.98
C THR A 7 7.29 -12.72 2.45
N ASP A 8 8.23 -13.12 3.30
CA ASP A 8 8.19 -12.80 4.73
C ASP A 8 8.49 -11.31 4.98
N GLU A 9 9.36 -10.71 4.18
CA GLU A 9 9.59 -9.25 4.21
C GLU A 9 8.34 -8.48 3.78
N VAL A 10 7.61 -8.97 2.78
CA VAL A 10 6.36 -8.35 2.31
C VAL A 10 5.27 -8.50 3.36
N LEU A 11 5.17 -9.66 4.01
CA LEU A 11 4.22 -9.87 5.12
C LEU A 11 4.51 -8.98 6.31
N ALA A 12 5.78 -8.68 6.59
CA ALA A 12 6.16 -7.75 7.64
C ALA A 12 5.71 -6.30 7.36
N MET A 13 5.38 -5.96 6.10
CA MET A 13 4.80 -4.65 5.74
C MET A 13 3.30 -4.56 6.03
N ASN A 14 2.64 -5.67 6.40
CA ASN A 14 1.23 -5.67 6.76
C ASN A 14 0.96 -4.71 7.93
N GLY A 15 -0.03 -3.84 7.78
CA GLY A 15 -0.41 -2.81 8.75
C GLY A 15 0.46 -1.55 8.72
N GLN A 16 1.54 -1.51 7.93
CA GLN A 16 2.39 -0.33 7.84
C GLN A 16 1.77 0.74 6.93
N ASP A 17 2.09 2.00 7.22
CA ASP A 17 1.74 3.10 6.33
C ASP A 17 2.69 3.11 5.13
N ILE A 18 2.16 3.22 3.90
CA ILE A 18 2.97 3.23 2.68
C ILE A 18 3.97 4.38 2.68
N SER A 19 3.64 5.50 3.33
CA SER A 19 4.53 6.66 3.46
C SER A 19 5.76 6.37 4.34
N SER A 20 5.66 5.41 5.24
CA SER A 20 6.74 5.00 6.15
C SER A 20 7.75 4.04 5.52
N LEU A 21 7.40 3.44 4.38
CA LEU A 21 8.29 2.52 3.68
C LEU A 21 9.48 3.24 3.04
N SER A 22 10.67 2.63 3.18
CA SER A 22 11.85 3.01 2.41
C SER A 22 11.64 2.79 0.91
N VAL A 23 12.47 3.41 0.07
CA VAL A 23 12.41 3.23 -1.39
C VAL A 23 12.55 1.76 -1.78
N GLU A 24 13.48 1.04 -1.15
CA GLU A 24 13.70 -0.40 -1.38
C GLU A 24 12.49 -1.24 -0.96
N GLN A 25 11.87 -0.94 0.19
CA GLN A 25 10.67 -1.64 0.65
C GLN A 25 9.49 -1.41 -0.31
N ARG A 26 9.32 -0.18 -0.83
CA ARG A 26 8.29 0.09 -1.84
C ARG A 26 8.54 -0.67 -3.14
N GLN A 27 9.78 -0.78 -3.59
CA GLN A 27 10.12 -1.59 -4.76
C GLN A 27 9.75 -3.06 -4.55
N LYS A 28 10.09 -3.63 -3.39
CA LYS A 28 9.73 -5.01 -3.02
C LYS A 28 8.20 -5.19 -2.97
N LEU A 29 7.47 -4.25 -2.36
CA LEU A 29 6.00 -4.27 -2.31
C LEU A 29 5.40 -4.25 -3.72
N ASN A 30 5.88 -3.35 -4.59
CA ASN A 30 5.38 -3.24 -5.97
C ASN A 30 5.61 -4.53 -6.77
N GLN A 31 6.82 -5.10 -6.68
CA GLN A 31 7.10 -6.39 -7.31
C GLN A 31 6.20 -7.51 -6.74
N ALA A 32 5.93 -7.49 -5.43
CA ALA A 32 5.07 -8.46 -4.78
C ALA A 32 3.60 -8.30 -5.19
N ILE A 33 3.13 -7.09 -5.45
CA ILE A 33 1.79 -6.82 -5.99
C ILE A 33 1.67 -7.41 -7.40
N GLU A 34 2.63 -7.12 -8.28
CA GLU A 34 2.66 -7.62 -9.66
C GLU A 34 2.66 -9.15 -9.73
N LYS A 35 3.37 -9.80 -8.81
CA LYS A 35 3.54 -11.25 -8.75
C LYS A 35 2.73 -11.90 -7.62
N SER A 36 1.75 -11.19 -7.06
CA SER A 36 1.00 -11.61 -5.87
C SER A 36 0.39 -13.00 -6.00
N ARG A 37 -0.20 -13.28 -7.17
CA ARG A 37 -0.75 -14.61 -7.52
C ARG A 37 0.29 -15.73 -7.54
N LEU A 38 1.50 -15.45 -8.02
CA LEU A 38 2.59 -16.43 -8.07
C LEU A 38 3.07 -16.82 -6.67
N TYR A 39 3.04 -15.86 -5.75
CA TYR A 39 3.51 -16.03 -4.37
C TYR A 39 2.41 -16.38 -3.38
N GLY A 40 1.16 -16.58 -3.83
CA GLY A 40 0.03 -16.87 -2.95
C GLY A 40 -0.23 -15.75 -1.94
N LEU A 41 -0.07 -14.49 -2.36
CA LEU A 41 -0.31 -13.31 -1.54
C LEU A 41 -1.54 -12.55 -2.06
N ALA A 42 -2.35 -12.04 -1.13
CA ALA A 42 -3.30 -10.97 -1.42
C ALA A 42 -2.78 -9.70 -0.76
N ILE A 43 -2.52 -8.68 -1.58
CA ILE A 43 -1.94 -7.40 -1.18
C ILE A 43 -2.92 -6.30 -1.58
N SER A 44 -3.22 -5.38 -0.67
CA SER A 44 -4.01 -4.19 -0.93
C SER A 44 -3.41 -2.97 -0.23
N VAL A 45 -3.56 -1.80 -0.84
CA VAL A 45 -3.22 -0.51 -0.23
C VAL A 45 -4.50 0.30 -0.12
N THR A 46 -4.84 0.71 1.09
CA THR A 46 -6.10 1.40 1.39
C THR A 46 -5.80 2.75 1.99
N ASN A 47 -6.31 3.81 1.36
CA ASN A 47 -6.20 5.15 1.92
C ASN A 47 -7.05 5.27 3.19
N LYS A 48 -6.55 5.98 4.19
CA LYS A 48 -7.26 6.14 5.47
C LYS A 48 -8.33 7.24 5.43
N ALA A 49 -8.35 8.08 4.39
CA ALA A 49 -9.36 9.12 4.22
C ALA A 49 -10.74 8.47 4.13
N THR A 50 -11.63 8.93 5.01
CA THR A 50 -13.02 8.49 5.04
C THR A 50 -13.85 9.21 3.98
N SER A 51 -15.08 8.73 3.77
CA SER A 51 -15.99 9.42 2.85
C SER A 51 -16.36 10.81 3.39
N GLU A 52 -16.39 10.97 4.71
CA GLU A 52 -16.61 12.23 5.41
C GLU A 52 -15.44 13.21 5.20
N ASP A 53 -14.20 12.72 5.27
CA ASP A 53 -13.01 13.55 4.98
C ASP A 53 -13.02 14.03 3.53
N LEU A 54 -13.44 13.19 2.59
CA LEU A 54 -13.52 13.59 1.18
C LEU A 54 -14.73 14.49 0.89
N ALA A 55 -15.80 14.39 1.68
CA ALA A 55 -17.00 15.22 1.51
C ALA A 55 -16.77 16.70 1.83
N ILE A 56 -15.74 17.03 2.63
CA ILE A 56 -15.36 18.42 2.91
C ILE A 56 -14.43 19.01 1.83
N ALA A 57 -13.94 18.19 0.88
CA ALA A 57 -13.11 18.66 -0.22
C ALA A 57 -13.94 19.56 -1.14
N SER A 58 -13.45 20.79 -1.38
CA SER A 58 -14.12 21.75 -2.26
C SER A 58 -13.64 21.66 -3.72
N SER A 59 -12.61 20.85 -3.96
CA SER A 59 -11.96 20.66 -5.25
C SER A 59 -11.28 19.29 -5.31
N ALA A 60 -10.88 18.87 -6.52
CA ALA A 60 -10.08 17.66 -6.69
C ALA A 60 -8.71 17.78 -6.01
N GLU A 61 -8.08 18.96 -6.10
CA GLU A 61 -6.79 19.25 -5.46
C GLU A 61 -6.88 19.18 -3.93
N ASP A 62 -8.00 19.65 -3.34
CA ASP A 62 -8.25 19.50 -1.91
C ASP A 62 -8.44 18.03 -1.51
N ALA A 63 -9.17 17.25 -2.32
CA ALA A 63 -9.35 15.82 -2.07
C ALA A 63 -8.01 15.08 -2.13
N GLU A 64 -7.15 15.40 -3.09
CA GLU A 64 -5.80 14.84 -3.18
C GLU A 64 -4.95 15.19 -1.96
N ARG A 65 -5.01 16.44 -1.49
CA ARG A 65 -4.32 16.85 -0.26
C ARG A 65 -4.83 16.07 0.96
N ILE A 66 -6.15 15.91 1.12
CA ILE A 66 -6.75 15.14 2.21
C ILE A 66 -6.31 13.68 2.17
N MET A 67 -6.33 13.05 0.98
CA MET A 67 -5.86 11.68 0.81
C MET A 67 -4.37 11.54 1.12
N ALA A 68 -3.54 12.52 0.75
CA ALA A 68 -2.12 12.52 1.04
C ALA A 68 -1.85 12.66 2.55
N GLU A 69 -2.56 13.56 3.23
CA GLU A 69 -2.47 13.78 4.68
C GLU A 69 -2.95 12.56 5.48
N ALA A 70 -4.02 11.90 5.04
CA ALA A 70 -4.54 10.69 5.69
C ALA A 70 -3.57 9.50 5.58
N GLY A 71 -2.79 9.43 4.50
CA GLY A 71 -1.88 8.31 4.24
C GLY A 71 -2.60 7.04 3.83
N SER A 72 -1.88 5.93 3.70
CA SER A 72 -2.47 4.66 3.27
C SER A 72 -1.84 3.48 3.98
N VAL A 73 -2.67 2.52 4.40
CA VAL A 73 -2.23 1.29 5.06
C VAL A 73 -2.07 0.18 4.03
N ILE A 74 -1.00 -0.59 4.20
CA ILE A 74 -0.76 -1.82 3.45
C ILE A 74 -1.41 -2.99 4.18
N SER A 75 -2.15 -3.83 3.46
CA SER A 75 -2.69 -5.09 3.96
C SER A 75 -2.12 -6.24 3.13
N VAL A 76 -1.46 -7.20 3.78
CA VAL A 76 -0.86 -8.38 3.17
C VAL A 76 -1.35 -9.63 3.89
N ARG A 77 -1.88 -10.60 3.14
CA ARG A 77 -2.27 -11.91 3.67
C ARG A 77 -1.83 -13.03 2.72
N LYS A 78 -1.48 -14.19 3.28
CA LYS A 78 -1.31 -15.42 2.48
C LYS A 78 -2.68 -15.93 2.03
N GLN A 79 -2.75 -16.45 0.81
CA GLN A 79 -3.91 -17.13 0.24
C GLN A 79 -3.81 -18.64 0.36
#